data_AF-A0A9W8XUI5-F1
#
_entry.id   AF-A0A9W8XUI5-F1
#
_cell.length_a   1.000
_cell.length_b   1.000
_cell.length_c   1.000
_cell.angle_alpha   90.00
_cell.angle_beta   90.00
_cell.angle_gamma   90.00
#
_symmetry.space_group_name_H-M   'P 1'
#
loop_
_entity.id
_entity.type
_entity.pdbx_description
1 polymer ?
#
loop_
_entity_poly.entity_id
_entity_poly.type
_entity_poly.pdbx_seq_one_letter_code
_entity_poly.pdbx_strand_id
1 'polypeptide(L)'
;MSLRGILARTRTELLSPSPLDDTSLLGAGRAALILLPKDPQTCLRLAYQQLHAVPYREVKTCWRRLYTDAALWIVLEVVAEHLQKQTEEEDSDEKWVDRVVKELDMALILTGAVAREDLVGEWFEALEAFLSSQAPERPAKRRKFANQLPETFPDGIRRKPVLKFPIPRSRDLSLSAFQAKVSNPETQTPLIIERAIDHWPAFDDDRAWKNPAYLMRKTLNGRRLVPVEIGRSYTDAGWAQKILSFADFMHTYMLTPDPPSNSNFHSSANPPDSEQQNSTPGVNTPQKGYLAQHDLFAQIPPSALTSPPRLLLHRPATPLSNPSHIKPVDTLDDPC
;
A
#
# COMPACT_ATOMS: atom_id res chain seq x y z
N MET A 1 -20.28 4.45 9.98
CA MET A 1 -20.14 4.61 11.45
C MET A 1 -19.64 6.02 11.75
N SER A 2 -20.01 6.67 12.86
CA SER A 2 -19.49 8.02 13.22
C SER A 2 -18.14 7.91 13.97
N LEU A 3 -17.33 8.99 13.98
CA LEU A 3 -16.05 9.02 14.72
C LEU A 3 -16.21 8.69 16.21
N ARG A 4 -17.24 9.25 16.88
CA ARG A 4 -17.51 8.94 18.29
C ARG A 4 -17.92 7.47 18.48
N GLY A 5 -18.65 6.91 17.52
CA GLY A 5 -19.05 5.50 17.53
C GLY A 5 -17.86 4.55 17.45
N ILE A 6 -16.96 4.76 16.47
CA ILE A 6 -15.78 3.90 16.29
C ILE A 6 -14.81 4.01 17.47
N LEU A 7 -14.68 5.21 18.06
CA LEU A 7 -13.88 5.43 19.26
C LEU A 7 -14.39 4.61 20.45
N ALA A 8 -15.70 4.64 20.72
CA ALA A 8 -16.31 3.88 21.79
C ALA A 8 -16.14 2.36 21.58
N ARG A 9 -16.41 1.87 20.36
CA ARG A 9 -16.24 0.46 20.01
C ARG A 9 -14.80 -0.01 20.19
N THR A 10 -13.84 0.74 19.65
CA THR A 10 -12.41 0.42 19.75
C THR A 10 -11.99 0.31 21.21
N ARG A 11 -12.43 1.25 22.06
CA ARG A 11 -12.15 1.19 23.49
C ARG A 11 -12.71 -0.07 24.14
N THR A 12 -13.92 -0.50 23.77
CA THR A 12 -14.50 -1.76 24.27
C THR A 12 -13.69 -2.97 23.81
N GLU A 13 -13.29 -3.03 22.54
CA GLU A 13 -12.52 -4.16 21.98
C GLU A 13 -11.09 -4.28 22.54
N LEU A 14 -10.47 -3.16 22.93
CA LEU A 14 -9.15 -3.15 23.58
C LEU A 14 -9.20 -3.50 25.07
N LEU A 15 -10.37 -3.40 25.70
CA LEU A 15 -10.59 -3.71 27.12
C LEU A 15 -11.27 -5.07 27.34
N SER A 16 -11.90 -5.65 26.32
CA SER A 16 -12.67 -6.88 26.41
C SER A 16 -12.39 -7.84 25.24
N PRO A 17 -11.87 -9.06 25.49
CA PRO A 17 -11.40 -9.54 26.79
C PRO A 17 -10.22 -8.71 27.30
N SER A 18 -9.93 -8.80 28.61
CA SER A 18 -8.74 -8.16 29.17
C SER A 18 -7.51 -8.58 28.37
N PRO A 19 -6.57 -7.67 28.04
CA PRO A 19 -5.34 -8.04 27.36
C PRO A 19 -4.55 -9.16 28.06
N LEU A 20 -4.74 -9.31 29.38
CA LEU A 20 -4.14 -10.38 30.18
C LEU A 20 -4.77 -11.76 29.96
N ASP A 21 -5.97 -11.81 29.38
CA ASP A 21 -6.70 -13.04 29.08
C ASP A 21 -6.61 -13.41 27.59
N ASP A 22 -6.14 -12.49 26.73
CA ASP A 22 -5.90 -12.75 25.31
C ASP A 22 -4.61 -13.57 25.12
N THR A 23 -4.77 -14.84 24.80
CA THR A 23 -3.66 -15.79 24.58
C THR A 23 -2.71 -15.35 23.47
N SER A 24 -3.20 -14.58 22.49
CA SER A 24 -2.38 -14.04 21.41
C SER A 24 -1.42 -12.95 21.89
N LEU A 25 -1.74 -12.26 22.99
CA LEU A 25 -0.96 -11.15 23.57
C LEU A 25 -0.06 -11.58 24.73
N LEU A 26 -0.37 -12.67 25.42
CA LEU A 26 0.38 -13.15 26.59
C LEU A 26 1.89 -13.25 26.38
N GLY A 27 2.33 -13.64 25.18
CA GLY A 27 3.74 -13.76 24.83
C GLY A 27 4.54 -12.44 24.86
N ALA A 28 3.86 -11.29 24.86
CA ALA A 28 4.49 -9.97 25.00
C ALA A 28 4.88 -9.62 26.45
N GLY A 29 4.38 -10.40 27.41
CA GLY A 29 4.68 -10.25 28.84
C GLY A 29 3.72 -9.31 29.58
N ARG A 30 3.40 -9.66 30.83
CA ARG A 30 2.41 -8.94 31.67
C ARG A 30 2.73 -7.46 31.85
N ALA A 31 4.00 -7.08 31.97
CA ALA A 31 4.41 -5.69 32.14
C ALA A 31 3.99 -4.82 30.94
N ALA A 32 4.19 -5.31 29.72
CA ALA A 32 3.78 -4.61 28.50
C ALA A 32 2.25 -4.47 28.43
N LEU A 33 1.50 -5.51 28.80
CA LEU A 33 0.04 -5.49 28.78
C LEU A 33 -0.57 -4.55 29.82
N ILE A 34 0.03 -4.45 31.01
CA ILE A 34 -0.38 -3.50 32.05
C ILE A 34 -0.03 -2.06 31.65
N LEU A 35 1.09 -1.87 30.94
CA LEU A 35 1.55 -0.57 30.48
C LEU A 35 0.75 -0.07 29.27
N LEU A 36 0.22 -0.98 28.45
CA LEU A 36 -0.42 -0.67 27.16
C LEU A 36 -1.49 0.45 27.23
N PRO A 37 -2.44 0.47 28.19
CA PRO A 37 -3.42 1.56 28.29
C PRO A 37 -2.87 2.85 28.91
N LYS A 38 -1.65 2.85 29.46
CA LYS A 38 -1.04 3.97 30.20
C LYS A 38 0.04 4.69 29.41
N ASP A 39 0.83 3.92 28.64
CA ASP A 39 1.89 4.40 27.78
C ASP A 39 1.97 3.51 26.52
N PRO A 40 1.01 3.67 25.60
CA PRO A 40 0.99 2.88 24.37
C PRO A 40 2.20 3.17 23.47
N GLN A 41 2.80 4.37 23.56
CA GLN A 41 3.99 4.74 22.79
C GLN A 41 5.19 3.86 23.14
N THR A 42 5.42 3.59 24.43
CA THR A 42 6.50 2.68 24.85
C THR A 42 6.23 1.24 24.40
N CYS A 43 4.99 0.77 24.50
CA CYS A 43 4.62 -0.57 24.00
C CYS A 43 4.78 -0.69 22.48
N LEU A 44 4.41 0.34 21.72
CA LEU A 44 4.59 0.40 20.26
C LEU A 44 6.08 0.28 19.89
N ARG A 45 6.95 1.05 20.56
CA ARG A 45 8.41 0.99 20.32
C ARG A 45 9.00 -0.37 20.66
N LEU A 46 8.59 -0.96 21.79
CA LEU A 46 9.02 -2.30 22.18
C LEU A 46 8.61 -3.32 21.12
N ALA A 47 7.33 -3.31 20.73
CA ALA A 47 6.82 -4.22 19.71
C ALA A 47 7.58 -4.03 18.39
N TYR A 48 7.78 -2.79 17.94
CA TYR A 48 8.54 -2.47 16.73
C TYR A 48 9.95 -3.06 16.74
N GLN A 49 10.69 -2.92 17.84
CA GLN A 49 12.01 -3.54 17.99
C GLN A 49 11.95 -5.06 17.85
N GLN A 50 10.95 -5.69 18.46
CA GLN A 50 10.75 -7.14 18.39
C GLN A 50 10.33 -7.63 17.00
N LEU A 51 9.56 -6.83 16.24
CA LEU A 51 9.22 -7.12 14.84
C LEU A 51 10.48 -7.15 13.94
N HIS A 52 11.51 -6.38 14.28
CA HIS A 52 12.77 -6.27 13.51
C HIS A 52 13.92 -7.09 14.10
N ALA A 53 13.68 -7.82 15.20
CA ALA A 53 14.71 -8.62 15.87
C ALA A 53 15.02 -9.95 15.15
N VAL A 54 14.07 -10.45 14.36
CA VAL A 54 14.14 -11.72 13.62
C VAL A 54 13.52 -11.56 12.23
N PRO A 55 13.81 -12.46 11.26
CA PRO A 55 13.10 -12.49 9.99
C PRO A 55 11.58 -12.53 10.20
N TYR A 56 10.81 -11.83 9.35
CA TYR A 56 9.36 -11.65 9.58
C TYR A 56 8.57 -12.96 9.78
N ARG A 57 8.96 -14.03 9.08
CA ARG A 57 8.36 -15.38 9.22
C ARG A 57 8.48 -15.98 10.63
N GLU A 58 9.46 -15.54 11.41
CA GLU A 58 9.74 -16.00 12.78
C GLU A 58 9.16 -15.04 13.84
N VAL A 59 8.56 -13.92 13.41
CA VAL A 59 7.97 -12.94 14.32
C VAL A 59 6.74 -13.53 15.00
N LYS A 60 6.80 -13.59 16.34
CA LYS A 60 5.70 -14.07 17.17
C LYS A 60 4.46 -13.18 17.04
N THR A 61 3.30 -13.80 17.01
CA THR A 61 1.99 -13.12 16.92
C THR A 61 1.78 -12.10 18.04
N CYS A 62 2.30 -12.34 19.25
CA CYS A 62 2.16 -11.40 20.36
C CYS A 62 2.78 -10.03 20.11
N TRP A 63 3.88 -9.94 19.36
CA TRP A 63 4.50 -8.67 19.02
C TRP A 63 3.71 -7.93 17.94
N ARG A 64 3.18 -8.67 16.95
CA ARG A 64 2.25 -8.14 15.94
C ARG A 64 0.97 -7.59 16.58
N ARG A 65 0.40 -8.34 17.54
CA ARG A 65 -0.78 -7.93 18.31
C ARG A 65 -0.48 -6.73 19.21
N LEU A 66 0.62 -6.75 19.96
CA LEU A 66 1.00 -5.63 20.83
C LEU A 66 1.18 -4.33 20.05
N TYR A 67 1.86 -4.38 18.90
CA TYR A 67 2.03 -3.19 18.04
C TYR A 67 0.68 -2.66 17.55
N THR A 68 -0.21 -3.54 17.09
CA THR A 68 -1.53 -3.17 16.58
C THR A 68 -2.39 -2.52 17.66
N ASP A 69 -2.48 -3.14 18.83
CA ASP A 69 -3.29 -2.60 19.94
C ASP A 69 -2.68 -1.30 20.50
N ALA A 70 -1.35 -1.18 20.53
CA ALA A 70 -0.68 0.08 20.91
C ALA A 70 -0.99 1.21 19.91
N ALA A 71 -0.96 0.94 18.61
CA ALA A 71 -1.33 1.91 17.58
C ALA A 71 -2.80 2.36 17.75
N LEU A 72 -3.71 1.43 18.04
CA LEU A 72 -5.12 1.77 18.30
C LEU A 72 -5.32 2.61 19.57
N TRP A 73 -4.57 2.35 20.64
CA TRP A 73 -4.57 3.22 21.83
C TRP A 73 -4.10 4.64 21.50
N ILE A 74 -3.04 4.79 20.70
CA ILE A 74 -2.58 6.09 20.22
C ILE A 74 -3.64 6.78 19.38
N VAL A 75 -4.34 6.05 18.51
CA VAL A 75 -5.47 6.59 17.72
C VAL A 75 -6.58 7.09 18.66
N LEU A 76 -6.95 6.33 19.69
CA LEU A 76 -7.93 6.75 20.68
C LEU A 76 -7.54 8.07 21.37
N GLU A 77 -6.27 8.20 21.79
CA GLU A 77 -5.73 9.41 22.40
C GLU A 77 -5.82 10.61 21.46
N VAL A 78 -5.32 10.46 20.23
CA VAL A 78 -5.29 11.54 19.22
C VAL A 78 -6.70 12.03 18.90
N VAL A 79 -7.64 11.13 18.69
CA VAL A 79 -9.02 11.50 18.35
C VAL A 79 -9.75 12.08 19.57
N ALA A 80 -9.53 11.54 20.77
CA ALA A 80 -10.11 12.11 21.99
C ALA A 80 -9.62 13.53 22.25
N GLU A 81 -8.32 13.80 22.10
CA GLU A 81 -7.76 15.15 22.19
C GLU A 81 -8.38 16.10 21.15
N HIS A 82 -8.53 15.65 19.90
CA HIS A 82 -9.14 16.47 18.86
C HIS A 82 -10.61 16.81 19.20
N LEU A 83 -11.39 15.83 19.64
CA LEU A 83 -12.79 16.04 20.02
C LEU A 83 -12.95 16.95 21.25
N GLN A 84 -11.95 17.03 22.12
CA GLN A 84 -11.91 17.98 23.24
C GLN A 84 -11.52 19.38 22.77
N LYS A 85 -10.52 19.50 21.88
CA LYS A 85 -10.01 20.77 21.36
C LYS A 85 -10.96 21.46 20.38
N GLN A 86 -11.80 20.74 19.64
CA GLN A 86 -12.82 21.38 18.77
C GLN A 86 -13.82 22.28 19.52
N THR A 87 -13.86 22.20 20.85
CA THR A 87 -14.65 23.10 21.70
C THR A 87 -13.98 24.46 21.90
N GLU A 88 -12.68 24.60 21.59
CA GLU A 88 -11.83 25.76 21.84
C GLU A 88 -10.95 26.06 20.60
N GLU A 89 -11.46 26.93 19.72
CA GLU A 89 -10.82 27.46 18.49
C GLU A 89 -10.63 26.52 17.28
N GLU A 90 -11.00 27.03 16.09
CA GLU A 90 -10.92 26.34 14.80
C GLU A 90 -9.46 26.20 14.33
N ASP A 91 -8.75 25.18 14.81
CA ASP A 91 -7.48 24.80 14.21
C ASP A 91 -7.73 24.13 12.84
N SER A 92 -7.33 24.86 11.79
CA SER A 92 -7.44 24.48 10.37
C SER A 92 -6.57 23.27 9.99
N ASP A 93 -5.75 22.74 10.91
CA ASP A 93 -4.81 21.68 10.60
C ASP A 93 -5.41 20.29 10.88
N GLU A 94 -5.88 19.61 9.84
CA GLU A 94 -6.25 18.19 9.85
C GLU A 94 -5.04 17.24 10.07
N LYS A 95 -3.94 17.73 10.66
CA LYS A 95 -2.73 16.96 11.02
C LYS A 95 -3.06 15.77 11.90
N TRP A 96 -4.10 15.85 12.72
CA TRP A 96 -4.54 14.72 13.54
C TRP A 96 -5.03 13.56 12.67
N VAL A 97 -5.67 13.83 11.52
CA VAL A 97 -6.11 12.81 10.56
C VAL A 97 -4.90 12.11 9.97
N ASP A 98 -3.89 12.88 9.56
CA ASP A 98 -2.65 12.34 9.01
C ASP A 98 -1.94 11.44 10.03
N ARG A 99 -1.93 11.84 11.30
CA ARG A 99 -1.38 11.02 12.40
C ARG A 99 -2.18 9.73 12.59
N VAL A 100 -3.51 9.80 12.65
CA VAL A 100 -4.36 8.60 12.79
C VAL A 100 -4.18 7.65 11.62
N VAL A 101 -4.23 8.15 10.39
CA VAL A 101 -4.05 7.35 9.17
C VAL A 101 -2.68 6.68 9.18
N LYS A 102 -1.63 7.40 9.57
CA LYS A 102 -0.28 6.85 9.71
C LYS A 102 -0.24 5.68 10.69
N GLU A 103 -0.79 5.83 11.89
CA GLU A 103 -0.75 4.75 12.90
C GLU A 103 -1.50 3.50 12.40
N LEU A 104 -2.68 3.68 11.79
CA LEU A 104 -3.49 2.60 11.25
C LEU A 104 -2.82 1.89 10.07
N ASP A 105 -2.31 2.63 9.09
CA ASP A 105 -1.64 2.02 7.93
C ASP A 105 -0.32 1.36 8.35
N MET A 106 0.44 1.92 9.27
CA MET A 106 1.65 1.27 9.78
C MET A 106 1.32 -0.04 10.52
N ALA A 107 0.21 -0.10 11.25
CA ALA A 107 -0.26 -1.35 11.85
C ALA A 107 -0.59 -2.39 10.77
N LEU A 108 -1.33 -2.02 9.72
CA LEU A 108 -1.60 -2.93 8.60
C LEU A 108 -0.32 -3.40 7.89
N ILE A 109 0.57 -2.47 7.56
CA ILE A 109 1.80 -2.75 6.79
C ILE A 109 2.75 -3.65 7.59
N LEU A 110 2.96 -3.38 8.87
CA LEU A 110 3.95 -4.08 9.68
C LEU A 110 3.44 -5.37 10.30
N THR A 111 2.14 -5.49 10.55
CA THR A 111 1.59 -6.60 11.33
C THR A 111 0.45 -7.33 10.64
N GLY A 112 -0.10 -6.78 9.56
CA GLY A 112 -1.37 -7.21 8.98
C GLY A 112 -2.57 -6.90 9.90
N ALA A 113 -2.39 -6.06 10.92
CA ALA A 113 -3.38 -5.77 11.96
C ALA A 113 -4.06 -7.03 12.52
N VAL A 114 -3.29 -8.10 12.80
CA VAL A 114 -3.83 -9.42 13.22
C VAL A 114 -4.94 -9.26 14.24
N ALA A 115 -6.11 -9.85 13.97
CA ALA A 115 -7.33 -9.82 14.80
C ALA A 115 -7.94 -8.42 15.08
N ARG A 116 -7.46 -7.36 14.42
CA ARG A 116 -8.07 -6.01 14.38
C ARG A 116 -8.28 -5.49 12.96
N GLU A 117 -8.07 -6.31 11.93
CA GLU A 117 -8.16 -5.90 10.53
C GLU A 117 -9.50 -5.22 10.21
N ASP A 118 -10.61 -5.86 10.58
CA ASP A 118 -11.96 -5.31 10.41
C ASP A 118 -12.12 -3.96 11.15
N LEU A 119 -11.64 -3.89 12.40
CA LEU A 119 -11.72 -2.67 13.22
C LEU A 119 -10.92 -1.51 12.58
N VAL A 120 -9.74 -1.80 12.04
CA VAL A 120 -8.92 -0.82 11.31
C VAL A 120 -9.61 -0.39 10.00
N GLY A 121 -10.25 -1.32 9.29
CA GLY A 121 -11.08 -1.02 8.13
C GLY A 121 -12.22 -0.04 8.46
N GLU A 122 -12.95 -0.30 9.55
CA GLU A 122 -14.02 0.57 10.03
C GLU A 122 -13.54 1.95 10.46
N TRP A 123 -12.32 2.06 11.00
CA TRP A 123 -11.70 3.36 11.24
C TRP A 123 -11.52 4.16 9.95
N PHE A 124 -11.03 3.54 8.88
CA PHE A 124 -10.91 4.22 7.59
C PHE A 124 -12.27 4.64 7.02
N GLU A 125 -13.30 3.80 7.16
CA GLU A 125 -14.66 4.16 6.76
C GLU A 125 -15.22 5.35 7.56
N ALA A 126 -14.99 5.36 8.89
CA ALA A 126 -15.40 6.46 9.75
C ALA A 126 -14.66 7.76 9.41
N LEU A 127 -13.37 7.69 9.06
CA LEU A 127 -12.59 8.84 8.59
C LEU A 127 -13.06 9.32 7.22
N GLU A 128 -13.37 8.43 6.27
CA GLU A 128 -13.92 8.80 4.95
C GLU A 128 -15.25 9.54 5.12
N ALA A 129 -16.14 9.02 5.97
CA ALA A 129 -17.43 9.63 6.27
C ALA A 129 -17.27 11.02 6.90
N PHE A 130 -16.37 11.17 7.88
CA PHE A 130 -16.08 12.45 8.51
C PHE A 130 -15.49 13.48 7.55
N LEU A 131 -14.52 13.09 6.73
CA LEU A 131 -13.90 13.99 5.75
C LEU A 131 -14.88 14.43 4.65
N SER A 132 -15.85 13.57 4.33
CA SER A 132 -16.92 13.85 3.37
C SER A 132 -17.96 14.81 3.95
N SER A 133 -18.33 14.68 5.23
CA SER A 133 -19.29 15.59 5.87
C SER A 133 -18.75 17.02 6.01
N GLN A 134 -17.44 17.19 6.08
CA GLN A 134 -16.80 18.52 6.11
C GLN A 134 -16.53 19.13 4.72
N ALA A 135 -16.84 18.44 3.63
CA ALA A 135 -16.56 18.92 2.28
C ALA A 135 -17.30 20.20 1.83
N PRO A 136 -18.56 20.49 2.22
CA PRO A 136 -19.26 21.67 1.70
C PRO A 136 -18.80 23.02 2.30
N GLU A 137 -18.18 23.05 3.48
CA GLU A 137 -17.81 24.29 4.19
C GLU A 137 -16.33 24.73 4.05
N ARG A 138 -15.54 24.10 3.18
CA ARG A 138 -14.08 24.31 3.18
C ARG A 138 -13.62 25.61 2.49
N PRO A 139 -12.64 26.34 3.07
CA PRO A 139 -12.05 27.54 2.46
C PRO A 139 -11.28 27.24 1.16
N ALA A 140 -11.35 28.19 0.22
CA ALA A 140 -10.88 28.07 -1.17
C ALA A 140 -9.40 27.68 -1.37
N LYS A 141 -8.55 27.77 -0.33
CA LYS A 141 -7.12 27.40 -0.43
C LYS A 141 -6.90 25.91 -0.67
N ARG A 142 -7.78 25.02 -0.18
CA ARG A 142 -7.66 23.56 -0.40
C ARG A 142 -8.35 23.06 -1.66
N ARG A 143 -9.34 23.82 -2.17
CA ARG A 143 -9.84 23.66 -3.55
C ARG A 143 -8.71 23.82 -4.57
N LYS A 144 -7.63 24.55 -4.26
CA LYS A 144 -6.49 24.70 -5.17
C LYS A 144 -5.78 23.37 -5.48
N PHE A 145 -5.70 22.43 -4.54
CA PHE A 145 -5.06 21.13 -4.80
C PHE A 145 -5.95 20.21 -5.66
N ALA A 146 -7.25 20.16 -5.38
CA ALA A 146 -8.20 19.45 -6.26
C ALA A 146 -8.24 20.04 -7.68
N ASN A 147 -8.10 21.37 -7.79
CA ASN A 147 -8.07 22.10 -9.07
C ASN A 147 -6.73 21.99 -9.84
N GLN A 148 -5.71 21.34 -9.28
CA GLN A 148 -4.41 21.14 -9.94
C GLN A 148 -4.19 19.71 -10.44
N LEU A 149 -5.07 18.77 -10.09
CA LEU A 149 -4.99 17.41 -10.61
C LEU A 149 -5.47 17.39 -12.06
N PRO A 150 -4.74 16.72 -12.98
CA PRO A 150 -5.21 16.54 -14.34
C PRO A 150 -6.41 15.57 -14.37
N GLU A 151 -7.27 15.68 -15.38
CA GLU A 151 -8.43 14.77 -15.56
C GLU A 151 -8.00 13.32 -15.78
N THR A 152 -6.84 13.12 -16.40
CA THR A 152 -6.22 11.81 -16.64
C THR A 152 -4.73 11.85 -16.34
N PHE A 153 -4.15 10.68 -16.07
CA PHE A 153 -2.69 10.56 -15.96
C PHE A 153 -1.98 11.01 -17.25
N PRO A 154 -0.77 11.60 -17.14
CA PRO A 154 0.04 11.92 -18.30
C PRO A 154 0.40 10.65 -19.10
N ASP A 155 0.20 10.68 -20.42
CA ASP A 155 0.59 9.58 -21.29
C ASP A 155 2.13 9.46 -21.38
N GLY A 156 2.70 8.52 -20.63
CA GLY A 156 4.14 8.30 -20.53
C GLY A 156 4.75 7.47 -21.67
N ILE A 157 3.94 6.76 -22.47
CA ILE A 157 4.45 5.85 -23.51
C ILE A 157 4.76 6.64 -24.78
N ARG A 158 5.91 7.31 -24.79
CA ARG A 158 6.39 8.08 -25.96
C ARG A 158 6.80 7.19 -27.14
N ARG A 159 7.21 5.93 -26.88
CA ARG A 159 7.63 4.97 -27.91
C ARG A 159 7.14 3.57 -27.55
N LYS A 160 6.26 3.00 -28.38
CA LYS A 160 5.88 1.60 -28.27
C LYS A 160 7.03 0.73 -28.82
N PRO A 161 7.58 -0.21 -28.04
CA PRO A 161 8.63 -1.10 -28.55
C PRO A 161 8.05 -2.02 -29.63
N VAL A 162 8.85 -2.32 -30.66
CA VAL A 162 8.50 -3.34 -31.66
C VAL A 162 8.76 -4.71 -31.05
N LEU A 163 7.70 -5.51 -30.90
CA LEU A 163 7.79 -6.85 -30.34
C LEU A 163 8.26 -7.84 -31.42
N LYS A 164 9.34 -8.57 -31.17
CA LYS A 164 9.83 -9.63 -32.08
C LYS A 164 8.96 -10.89 -32.04
N PHE A 165 8.38 -11.18 -30.87
CA PHE A 165 7.53 -12.35 -30.63
C PHE A 165 6.24 -11.87 -29.96
N PRO A 166 5.23 -11.44 -30.75
CA PRO A 166 3.98 -10.96 -30.18
C PRO A 166 3.25 -12.10 -29.49
N ILE A 167 2.73 -11.83 -28.29
CA ILE A 167 1.91 -12.79 -27.55
C ILE A 167 0.56 -12.93 -28.30
N PRO A 168 0.10 -14.16 -28.58
CA PRO A 168 -1.21 -14.39 -29.19
C PRO A 168 -2.33 -13.74 -28.38
N ARG A 169 -3.38 -13.27 -29.07
CA ARG A 169 -4.54 -12.62 -28.47
C ARG A 169 -5.78 -13.45 -28.78
N SER A 170 -6.67 -13.62 -27.80
CA SER A 170 -7.94 -14.32 -27.97
C SER A 170 -9.07 -13.47 -27.41
N ARG A 171 -10.18 -13.42 -28.14
CA ARG A 171 -11.45 -12.84 -27.68
C ARG A 171 -12.35 -13.98 -27.23
N ASP A 172 -13.06 -13.80 -26.13
CA ASP A 172 -14.12 -14.69 -25.69
C ASP A 172 -13.67 -16.14 -25.41
N LEU A 173 -12.47 -16.31 -24.84
CA LEU A 173 -11.94 -17.62 -24.47
C LEU A 173 -12.85 -18.28 -23.42
N SER A 174 -13.48 -19.40 -23.80
CA SER A 174 -14.30 -20.16 -22.87
C SER A 174 -13.46 -20.76 -21.73
N LEU A 175 -14.08 -20.99 -20.58
CA LEU A 175 -13.41 -21.65 -19.45
C LEU A 175 -12.86 -23.02 -19.85
N SER A 176 -13.61 -23.80 -20.64
CA SER A 176 -13.15 -25.11 -21.11
C SER A 176 -11.96 -25.02 -22.05
N ALA A 177 -11.92 -24.04 -22.95
CA ALA A 177 -10.79 -23.82 -23.86
C ALA A 177 -9.55 -23.34 -23.10
N PHE A 178 -9.72 -22.43 -22.14
CA PHE A 178 -8.64 -22.02 -21.25
C PHE A 178 -8.09 -23.20 -20.44
N GLN A 179 -8.99 -24.00 -19.86
CA GLN A 179 -8.63 -25.18 -19.10
C GLN A 179 -7.83 -26.18 -19.92
N ALA A 180 -8.30 -26.51 -21.13
CA ALA A 180 -7.58 -27.41 -22.04
C ALA A 180 -6.17 -26.88 -22.37
N LYS A 181 -6.05 -25.56 -22.58
CA LYS A 181 -4.76 -24.90 -22.86
C LYS A 181 -3.79 -24.96 -21.68
N VAL A 182 -4.28 -24.75 -20.46
CA VAL A 182 -3.46 -24.76 -19.23
C VAL A 182 -3.11 -26.19 -18.82
N SER A 183 -3.99 -27.17 -19.06
CA SER A 183 -3.74 -28.56 -18.68
C SER A 183 -2.78 -29.32 -19.61
N ASN A 184 -2.62 -28.89 -20.87
CA ASN A 184 -1.67 -29.51 -21.80
C ASN A 184 -0.33 -28.71 -21.82
N PRO A 185 0.79 -29.31 -21.35
CA PRO A 185 2.11 -28.66 -21.33
C PRO A 185 2.59 -28.15 -22.69
N GLU A 186 2.21 -28.81 -23.78
CA GLU A 186 2.56 -28.37 -25.14
C GLU A 186 1.86 -27.06 -25.53
N THR A 187 0.74 -26.75 -24.89
CA THR A 187 -0.07 -25.56 -25.15
C THR A 187 0.01 -24.49 -24.06
N GLN A 188 0.81 -24.73 -23.00
CA GLN A 188 1.08 -23.78 -21.90
C GLN A 188 1.96 -22.61 -22.35
N THR A 189 1.45 -21.82 -23.30
CA THR A 189 2.09 -20.62 -23.84
C THR A 189 1.35 -19.35 -23.41
N PRO A 190 2.04 -18.22 -23.26
CA PRO A 190 1.41 -16.94 -22.92
C PRO A 190 0.27 -16.58 -23.89
N LEU A 191 -0.81 -16.02 -23.35
CA LEU A 191 -1.99 -15.61 -24.10
C LEU A 191 -2.55 -14.32 -23.51
N ILE A 192 -2.88 -13.36 -24.36
CA ILE A 192 -3.64 -12.17 -23.97
C ILE A 192 -5.13 -12.48 -24.18
N ILE A 193 -5.91 -12.45 -23.10
CA ILE A 193 -7.37 -12.60 -23.16
C ILE A 193 -7.96 -11.19 -23.22
N GLU A 194 -8.50 -10.82 -24.37
CA GLU A 194 -9.13 -9.54 -24.56
C GLU A 194 -10.54 -9.55 -23.94
N ARG A 195 -11.00 -8.37 -23.51
CA ARG A 195 -12.37 -8.13 -23.04
C ARG A 195 -12.82 -8.85 -21.76
N ALA A 196 -11.91 -9.58 -21.11
CA ALA A 196 -12.23 -10.33 -19.89
C ALA A 196 -12.70 -9.45 -18.73
N ILE A 197 -12.27 -8.18 -18.70
CA ILE A 197 -12.50 -7.23 -17.60
C ILE A 197 -13.10 -5.91 -18.07
N ASP A 198 -13.61 -5.81 -19.31
CA ASP A 198 -14.18 -4.56 -19.85
C ASP A 198 -15.35 -4.03 -19.02
N HIS A 199 -16.05 -4.92 -18.31
CA HIS A 199 -17.18 -4.61 -17.43
C HIS A 199 -16.75 -4.12 -16.04
N TRP A 200 -15.44 -4.03 -15.78
CA TRP A 200 -14.96 -3.60 -14.47
C TRP A 200 -15.19 -2.10 -14.26
N PRO A 201 -15.68 -1.71 -13.07
CA PRO A 201 -15.90 -0.31 -12.74
C PRO A 201 -14.69 0.61 -12.86
N ALA A 202 -13.49 0.05 -12.79
CA ALA A 202 -12.24 0.79 -12.96
C ALA A 202 -12.13 1.48 -14.34
N PHE A 203 -12.92 1.05 -15.33
CA PHE A 203 -13.00 1.63 -16.66
C PHE A 203 -14.22 2.56 -16.86
N ASP A 204 -15.22 2.52 -15.98
CA ASP A 204 -16.41 3.40 -16.01
C ASP A 204 -16.02 4.85 -15.70
N ASP A 205 -16.85 5.83 -16.09
CA ASP A 205 -16.53 7.25 -15.86
C ASP A 205 -16.60 7.66 -14.37
N ASP A 206 -17.54 7.13 -13.59
CA ASP A 206 -17.73 7.51 -12.17
C ASP A 206 -16.66 6.94 -11.23
N ARG A 207 -16.09 5.78 -11.60
CA ARG A 207 -15.11 5.03 -10.80
C ARG A 207 -13.80 4.82 -11.56
N ALA A 208 -13.53 5.69 -12.53
CA ALA A 208 -12.42 5.53 -13.44
C ALA A 208 -11.08 5.62 -12.70
N TRP A 209 -10.28 4.55 -12.73
CA TRP A 209 -8.93 4.56 -12.16
C TRP A 209 -7.98 5.45 -12.97
N LYS A 210 -8.32 5.77 -14.22
CA LYS A 210 -7.62 6.77 -15.04
C LYS A 210 -7.66 8.18 -14.46
N ASN A 211 -8.60 8.46 -13.55
CA ASN A 211 -8.81 9.77 -12.93
C ASN A 211 -8.01 9.89 -11.61
N PRO A 212 -6.96 10.73 -11.56
CA PRO A 212 -6.17 10.93 -10.35
C PRO A 212 -6.99 11.40 -9.14
N ALA A 213 -8.02 12.24 -9.35
CA ALA A 213 -8.86 12.76 -8.28
C ALA A 213 -9.73 11.66 -7.64
N TYR A 214 -10.13 10.64 -8.42
CA TYR A 214 -10.82 9.47 -7.90
C TYR A 214 -9.94 8.70 -6.91
N LEU A 215 -8.70 8.40 -7.31
CA LEU A 215 -7.74 7.66 -6.47
C LEU A 215 -7.34 8.47 -5.23
N MET A 216 -7.14 9.79 -5.37
CA MET A 216 -6.93 10.69 -4.23
C MET A 216 -8.07 10.59 -3.23
N ARG A 217 -9.32 10.74 -3.68
CA ARG A 217 -10.50 10.67 -2.79
C ARG A 217 -10.57 9.33 -2.07
N LYS A 218 -10.36 8.23 -2.79
CA LYS A 218 -10.39 6.86 -2.23
C LYS A 218 -9.24 6.52 -1.30
N THR A 219 -8.20 7.33 -1.26
CA THR A 219 -7.08 7.22 -0.32
C THR A 219 -7.15 8.31 0.76
N LEU A 220 -8.36 8.71 1.19
CA LEU A 220 -8.60 9.76 2.18
C LEU A 220 -7.97 11.11 1.79
N ASN A 221 -8.15 11.48 0.53
CA ASN A 221 -7.47 12.59 -0.14
C ASN A 221 -5.94 12.42 -0.18
N GLY A 222 -5.48 11.21 -0.49
CA GLY A 222 -4.06 10.87 -0.64
C GLY A 222 -3.28 10.63 0.65
N ARG A 223 -3.94 10.54 1.80
CA ARG A 223 -3.28 10.35 3.10
C ARG A 223 -2.83 8.95 3.39
N ARG A 224 -3.49 7.95 2.78
CA ARG A 224 -3.14 6.53 3.00
C ARG A 224 -1.68 6.30 2.66
N LEU A 225 -0.99 5.52 3.47
CA LEU A 225 0.42 5.21 3.28
C LEU A 225 0.58 4.03 2.34
N VAL A 226 1.56 4.13 1.45
CA VAL A 226 1.89 3.10 0.47
C VAL A 226 3.39 2.81 0.47
N PRO A 227 3.81 1.53 0.38
CA PRO A 227 5.19 1.17 0.14
C PRO A 227 5.55 1.47 -1.32
N VAL A 228 6.63 2.23 -1.53
CA VAL A 228 7.12 2.64 -2.84
C VAL A 228 8.55 2.15 -3.00
N GLU A 229 8.77 1.40 -4.07
CA GLU A 229 10.11 1.06 -4.53
C GLU A 229 10.71 2.25 -5.27
N ILE A 230 11.91 2.65 -4.90
CA ILE A 230 12.62 3.78 -5.48
C ILE A 230 13.93 3.27 -6.05
N GLY A 231 14.16 3.50 -7.33
CA GLY A 231 15.34 3.03 -8.04
C GLY A 231 15.02 2.56 -9.45
N ARG A 232 16.04 2.13 -10.17
CA ARG A 232 15.89 1.69 -11.57
C ARG A 232 15.47 0.22 -11.70
N SER A 233 15.96 -0.64 -10.81
CA SER A 233 15.61 -2.07 -10.73
C SER A 233 15.89 -2.59 -9.33
N TYR A 234 15.18 -3.63 -8.88
CA TYR A 234 15.41 -4.28 -7.58
C TYR A 234 16.81 -4.91 -7.43
N THR A 235 17.53 -5.10 -8.55
CA THR A 235 18.92 -5.58 -8.52
C THR A 235 19.96 -4.45 -8.46
N ASP A 236 19.54 -3.19 -8.61
CA ASP A 236 20.47 -2.05 -8.62
C ASP A 236 20.78 -1.60 -7.19
N ALA A 237 22.03 -1.25 -6.89
CA ALA A 237 22.47 -0.84 -5.55
C ALA A 237 21.76 0.43 -5.02
N GLY A 238 21.19 1.25 -5.92
CA GLY A 238 20.39 2.42 -5.58
C GLY A 238 18.91 2.10 -5.31
N TRP A 239 18.51 0.83 -5.28
CA TRP A 239 17.15 0.42 -4.96
C TRP A 239 16.89 0.47 -3.47
N ALA A 240 15.76 1.05 -3.09
CA ALA A 240 15.27 1.06 -1.72
C ALA A 240 13.74 1.05 -1.69
N GLN A 241 13.18 0.63 -0.56
CA GLN A 241 11.76 0.77 -0.26
C GLN A 241 11.54 1.89 0.75
N LYS A 242 10.53 2.73 0.51
CA LYS A 242 10.07 3.77 1.44
C LYS A 242 8.56 3.73 1.59
N ILE A 243 8.07 4.09 2.76
CA ILE A 243 6.63 4.30 2.97
C ILE A 243 6.36 5.79 2.79
N LEU A 244 5.47 6.12 1.86
CA LEU A 244 5.08 7.50 1.52
C LEU A 244 3.57 7.63 1.63
N SER A 245 3.04 8.85 1.77
CA SER A 245 1.62 9.07 1.52
C SER A 245 1.31 8.86 0.03
N PHE A 246 0.11 8.41 -0.28
CA PHE A 246 -0.34 8.25 -1.66
C PHE A 246 -0.29 9.57 -2.44
N ALA A 247 -0.57 10.70 -1.76
CA ALA A 247 -0.41 12.05 -2.29
C ALA A 247 1.04 12.34 -2.70
N ASP A 248 2.00 12.05 -1.82
CA ASP A 248 3.43 12.26 -2.10
C ASP A 248 3.89 11.39 -3.26
N PHE A 249 3.46 10.13 -3.30
CA PHE A 249 3.75 9.23 -4.42
C PHE A 249 3.24 9.80 -5.75
N MET A 250 1.98 10.21 -5.77
CA MET A 250 1.31 10.73 -6.98
C MET A 250 1.96 12.02 -7.47
N HIS A 251 2.23 12.96 -6.57
CA HIS A 251 2.90 14.21 -6.90
C HIS A 251 4.32 13.96 -7.42
N THR A 252 5.10 13.15 -6.71
CA THR A 252 6.53 12.97 -7.00
C THR A 252 6.78 12.15 -8.25
N TYR A 253 5.99 11.10 -8.49
CA TYR A 253 6.32 10.10 -9.51
C TYR A 253 5.30 9.97 -10.64
N MET A 254 4.05 10.39 -10.46
CA MET A 254 2.98 10.15 -11.45
C MET A 254 2.53 11.41 -12.21
N LEU A 255 2.46 12.55 -11.53
CA LEU A 255 1.87 13.78 -12.08
C LEU A 255 2.91 14.81 -12.54
N THR A 256 4.14 14.73 -12.03
CA THR A 256 5.22 15.61 -12.47
C THR A 256 5.81 15.10 -13.78
N PRO A 257 5.82 15.90 -14.87
CA PRO A 257 6.42 15.47 -16.12
C PRO A 257 7.94 15.30 -15.97
N ASP A 258 8.50 14.27 -16.61
CA ASP A 258 9.95 14.08 -16.68
C ASP A 258 10.62 15.37 -17.19
N PRO A 259 11.71 15.84 -16.53
CA PRO A 259 12.47 16.96 -17.05
C PRO A 259 12.96 16.62 -18.47
N PRO A 260 12.97 17.59 -19.40
CA PRO A 260 13.41 17.35 -20.77
C PRO A 260 14.84 16.79 -20.74
N SER A 261 15.00 15.57 -21.26
CA SER A 261 16.30 14.94 -21.40
C SER A 261 17.13 15.77 -22.36
N ASN A 262 18.07 16.59 -21.87
CA ASN A 262 19.06 17.24 -22.71
C ASN A 262 19.99 16.16 -23.28
N SER A 263 19.58 15.55 -24.38
CA SER A 263 20.41 14.67 -25.19
C SER A 263 21.39 15.50 -26.02
N ASN A 264 22.36 16.13 -25.37
CA ASN A 264 23.55 16.69 -26.02
C ASN A 264 24.79 16.15 -25.32
N PHE A 265 25.03 14.85 -25.45
CA PHE A 265 26.37 14.30 -25.30
C PHE A 265 27.02 14.28 -26.69
N HIS A 266 27.69 15.38 -27.03
CA HIS A 266 28.67 15.37 -28.12
C HIS A 266 29.90 14.60 -27.64
N SER A 267 30.17 13.48 -28.28
CA SER A 267 31.43 12.76 -28.18
C SER A 267 32.59 13.66 -28.58
N SER A 268 33.53 13.92 -27.67
CA SER A 268 34.91 14.18 -28.05
C SER A 268 35.85 13.63 -26.98
N ALA A 269 36.74 12.76 -27.44
CA ALA A 269 37.75 12.07 -26.65
C ALA A 269 38.90 13.02 -26.27
N ASN A 270 39.32 12.99 -25.00
CA ASN A 270 40.69 12.64 -24.55
C ASN A 270 40.90 13.04 -23.06
N PRO A 271 41.67 12.26 -22.26
CA PRO A 271 42.09 12.58 -20.89
C PRO A 271 43.46 13.34 -20.90
N PRO A 272 43.96 14.00 -19.83
CA PRO A 272 44.36 13.36 -18.56
C PRO A 272 44.22 14.17 -17.25
N ASP A 273 44.31 13.40 -16.14
CA ASP A 273 44.75 13.66 -14.76
C ASP A 273 44.87 15.08 -14.21
N SER A 274 44.21 15.33 -13.07
CA SER A 274 44.75 16.00 -11.86
C SER A 274 43.76 15.95 -10.69
N GLU A 275 44.31 15.91 -9.49
CA GLU A 275 43.73 15.60 -8.18
C GLU A 275 42.73 16.63 -7.59
N GLN A 276 41.88 16.12 -6.69
CA GLN A 276 41.27 16.76 -5.51
C GLN A 276 40.49 18.08 -5.69
N GLN A 277 39.16 18.03 -5.48
CA GLN A 277 38.43 18.72 -4.38
C GLN A 277 36.90 18.70 -4.56
N ASN A 278 36.20 18.55 -3.43
CA ASN A 278 34.79 18.88 -3.19
C ASN A 278 33.71 18.22 -4.05
N SER A 279 33.30 17.00 -3.65
CA SER A 279 31.99 16.44 -3.98
C SER A 279 30.88 17.24 -3.28
N THR A 280 30.39 18.27 -3.96
CA THR A 280 29.05 18.84 -3.77
C THR A 280 28.02 17.71 -4.02
N PRO A 281 26.92 17.59 -3.27
CA PRO A 281 25.97 16.52 -3.49
C PRO A 281 25.38 16.67 -4.89
N GLY A 282 25.62 15.64 -5.70
CA GLY A 282 25.35 15.62 -7.13
C GLY A 282 23.91 15.95 -7.46
N VAL A 283 23.76 16.56 -8.64
CA VAL A 283 22.51 16.74 -9.37
C VAL A 283 21.66 15.47 -9.25
N ASN A 284 20.62 15.50 -8.42
CA ASN A 284 19.71 14.37 -8.24
C ASN A 284 19.03 14.08 -9.58
N THR A 285 19.54 13.09 -10.31
CA THR A 285 18.80 12.49 -11.43
C THR A 285 17.44 12.03 -10.90
N PRO A 286 16.33 12.36 -11.57
CA PRO A 286 15.01 11.94 -11.12
C PRO A 286 14.97 10.42 -10.99
N GLN A 287 14.79 9.93 -9.77
CA GLN A 287 14.66 8.51 -9.49
C GLN A 287 13.25 8.05 -9.84
N LYS A 288 13.13 6.85 -10.40
CA LYS A 288 11.83 6.23 -10.66
C LYS A 288 11.25 5.71 -9.36
N GLY A 289 9.95 5.96 -9.16
CA GLY A 289 9.17 5.38 -8.08
C GLY A 289 8.15 4.39 -8.65
N TYR A 290 8.03 3.23 -8.02
CA TYR A 290 7.10 2.18 -8.41
C TYR A 290 6.29 1.72 -7.20
N LEU A 291 4.95 1.83 -7.30
CA LEU A 291 4.03 1.23 -6.34
C LEU A 291 3.86 -0.25 -6.73
N ALA A 292 4.80 -1.07 -6.27
CA ALA A 292 4.92 -2.47 -6.61
C ALA A 292 4.39 -3.36 -5.48
N GLN A 293 3.85 -4.53 -5.84
CA GLN A 293 3.64 -5.65 -4.90
C GLN A 293 2.85 -5.27 -3.62
N HIS A 294 2.03 -4.22 -3.72
CA HIS A 294 1.19 -3.73 -2.65
C HIS A 294 -0.26 -4.07 -2.94
N ASP A 295 -0.96 -4.62 -1.95
CA ASP A 295 -2.39 -4.85 -2.06
C ASP A 295 -3.15 -3.53 -1.89
N LEU A 296 -3.13 -2.72 -2.93
CA LEU A 296 -3.84 -1.44 -2.97
C LEU A 296 -5.37 -1.64 -2.82
N PHE A 297 -5.89 -2.83 -3.11
CA PHE A 297 -7.31 -3.15 -2.96
C PHE A 297 -7.73 -3.26 -1.49
N ALA A 298 -6.81 -3.57 -0.58
CA ALA A 298 -7.08 -3.45 0.85
C ALA A 298 -7.24 -1.98 1.30
N GLN A 299 -6.69 -1.02 0.53
CA GLN A 299 -6.77 0.41 0.86
C GLN A 299 -7.88 1.14 0.11
N ILE A 300 -8.23 0.69 -1.10
CA ILE A 300 -9.32 1.23 -1.91
C ILE A 300 -10.48 0.23 -1.81
N PRO A 301 -11.60 0.60 -1.14
CA PRO A 301 -12.66 -0.34 -0.79
C PRO A 301 -13.08 -1.30 -1.93
N PRO A 302 -13.32 -2.58 -1.65
CA PRO A 302 -13.67 -3.60 -2.66
C PRO A 302 -14.92 -3.29 -3.47
N SER A 303 -15.82 -2.44 -2.98
CA SER A 303 -17.00 -1.97 -3.73
C SER A 303 -16.63 -1.16 -5.00
N ALA A 304 -15.36 -0.79 -5.14
CA ALA A 304 -14.77 -0.28 -6.38
C ALA A 304 -14.47 -1.37 -7.42
N LEU A 305 -14.52 -2.67 -7.08
CA LEU A 305 -14.04 -3.76 -7.93
C LEU A 305 -14.94 -5.00 -7.90
N THR A 306 -15.28 -5.46 -9.09
CA THR A 306 -16.13 -6.62 -9.40
C THR A 306 -15.38 -7.95 -9.31
N SER A 307 -16.16 -9.05 -9.31
CA SER A 307 -15.71 -10.44 -9.24
C SER A 307 -14.52 -10.76 -10.16
N PRO A 308 -13.52 -11.54 -9.69
CA PRO A 308 -12.41 -12.00 -10.53
C PRO A 308 -12.92 -12.74 -11.77
N PRO A 309 -12.23 -12.67 -12.93
CA PRO A 309 -12.59 -13.46 -14.09
C PRO A 309 -12.73 -14.93 -13.70
N ARG A 310 -13.82 -15.57 -14.17
CA ARG A 310 -14.13 -16.98 -13.87
C ARG A 310 -13.00 -17.97 -14.25
N LEU A 311 -12.04 -17.52 -15.05
CA LEU A 311 -10.86 -18.25 -15.49
C LEU A 311 -9.78 -18.42 -14.39
N LEU A 312 -9.86 -17.70 -13.26
CA LEU A 312 -8.88 -17.76 -12.17
C LEU A 312 -9.11 -18.92 -11.17
N LEU A 313 -10.17 -19.71 -11.37
CA LEU A 313 -10.49 -20.86 -10.54
C LEU A 313 -9.82 -22.13 -11.06
N HIS A 314 -8.49 -22.20 -11.02
CA HIS A 314 -7.80 -23.47 -11.25
C HIS A 314 -6.76 -23.77 -10.19
N ARG A 315 -6.81 -24.99 -9.63
CA ARG A 315 -5.70 -25.54 -8.85
C ARG A 315 -4.49 -25.62 -9.77
N PRO A 316 -3.28 -25.23 -9.33
CA PRO A 316 -2.10 -25.38 -10.17
C PRO A 316 -2.00 -26.83 -10.65
N ALA A 317 -1.71 -27.03 -11.94
CA ALA A 317 -1.36 -28.34 -12.44
C ALA A 317 -0.16 -28.86 -11.63
N THR A 318 -0.17 -30.15 -11.29
CA THR A 318 0.95 -30.81 -10.62
C THR A 318 2.23 -30.48 -11.39
N PRO A 319 3.28 -29.94 -10.75
CA PRO A 319 4.50 -29.62 -11.47
C PRO A 319 5.01 -30.89 -12.16
N LEU A 320 5.20 -30.80 -13.48
CA LEU A 320 5.96 -31.81 -14.21
C LEU A 320 7.33 -31.92 -13.53
N SER A 321 7.78 -33.15 -13.32
CA SER A 321 9.06 -33.50 -12.73
C SER A 321 10.14 -32.49 -13.13
N ASN A 322 10.77 -31.86 -12.13
CA ASN A 322 11.79 -30.84 -12.34
C ASN A 322 12.79 -31.29 -13.42
N PRO A 323 13.16 -30.42 -14.39
CA PRO A 323 14.30 -30.70 -15.25
C PRO A 323 15.51 -31.04 -14.36
N SER A 324 16.28 -32.04 -14.76
CA SER A 324 17.36 -32.72 -13.99
C SER A 324 18.50 -31.82 -13.47
N HIS A 325 18.41 -30.50 -13.65
CA HIS A 325 19.36 -29.49 -13.18
C HIS A 325 18.86 -28.65 -12.00
N ILE A 326 17.62 -28.84 -11.52
CA ILE A 326 17.10 -28.13 -10.35
C ILE A 326 17.34 -28.99 -9.11
N LYS A 327 18.11 -28.47 -8.14
CA LYS A 327 18.29 -29.13 -6.84
C LYS A 327 16.91 -29.25 -6.16
N PRO A 328 16.58 -30.43 -5.59
CA PRO A 328 15.34 -30.58 -4.84
C PRO A 328 15.30 -29.57 -3.69
N VAL A 329 14.18 -28.87 -3.58
CA VAL A 329 13.85 -28.00 -2.44
C VAL A 329 13.01 -28.85 -1.51
N ASP A 330 13.43 -29.00 -0.26
CA ASP A 330 12.67 -29.74 0.74
C ASP A 330 11.29 -29.09 0.91
N THR A 331 10.25 -29.91 0.76
CA THR A 331 8.87 -29.51 1.04
C THR A 331 8.74 -29.26 2.54
N LEU A 332 8.28 -28.06 2.90
CA LEU A 332 7.91 -27.72 4.27
C LEU A 332 6.72 -28.58 4.69
N ASP A 333 6.80 -29.19 5.89
CA ASP A 333 5.68 -29.91 6.48
C ASP A 333 4.49 -28.97 6.67
N ASP A 334 3.29 -29.45 6.34
CA ASP A 334 2.05 -28.72 6.55
C ASP A 334 1.86 -28.45 8.05
N PRO A 335 1.47 -27.22 8.45
CA PRO A 335 1.21 -26.91 9.84
C PRO A 335 -0.01 -27.71 10.34
N CYS A 336 0.18 -28.47 11.42
CA CYS A 336 -0.90 -29.15 12.16
C CYS A 336 -1.95 -28.19 12.72
#